data_AF-K1WTG3-F1
#
_entry.id   AF-K1WTG3-F1
#
_cell.length_a   1.000
_cell.length_b   1.000
_cell.length_c   1.000
_cell.angle_alpha   90.00
_cell.angle_beta   90.00
_cell.angle_gamma   90.00
#
_symmetry.space_group_name_H-M   'P 1'
#
loop_
_entity.id
_entity.type
_entity.pdbx_description
1 polymer ?
#
loop_
_entity_poly.entity_id
_entity_poly.type
_entity_poly.pdbx_seq_one_letter_code
_entity_poly.pdbx_strand_id
1 'polypeptide(L)'
;MPPPLLTPHALTTLSGDPHTLIRLTHLRTTLPISTDAWGRPSISASIPQPVLLSCALSLRHPFTTASSSDTVAASTVHYGTLSKAILAACEAFRLSGEGTEKGMGMRDLVAWVLFRLTGQHILAAPEAPQGEHGSGNGNGDENGNEERVEPLLKPSSLKLLELEVSLPKASLLGSGVSLTGSVAYGGDQGGGEQQPSAFSMVLKLHELRVPTLVGVNACERLAKQMVYVGIEMQRWDWPDEDGYARLEEVVVKVMSNVSFSISFPTFSFELEFTFCFCSCSGRTEQMQISPWPEKLREESSEETAEKKMRVCLSIYLQRLTKTPLPPFQNPQSTEESSFQTLEALAEHLITRLIRYIVIPHLLTSLPHSTPTPAQTPTPSSTAPPGRTYPRIKIALSKPTAVTFADAPTVEMAVDADPGASEIAARVWGEVGGEGGRKVPFPLMGRLDEWIEREGGCREG
;
A
#
# COMPACT_ATOMS: atom_id res chain seq x y z
N MET A 1 -8.52 -21.53 -21.72
CA MET A 1 -8.04 -21.60 -20.32
C MET A 1 -7.37 -20.27 -20.03
N PRO A 2 -7.62 -19.62 -18.87
CA PRO A 2 -6.93 -18.37 -18.56
C PRO A 2 -5.41 -18.61 -18.51
N PRO A 3 -4.59 -17.62 -18.92
CA PRO A 3 -3.14 -17.71 -18.79
C PRO A 3 -2.74 -17.89 -17.31
N PRO A 4 -1.62 -18.58 -17.00
CA PRO A 4 -1.14 -18.72 -15.63
C PRO A 4 -0.69 -17.38 -15.04
N LEU A 5 -1.02 -17.17 -13.76
CA LEU A 5 -0.56 -16.04 -12.95
C LEU A 5 0.81 -16.34 -12.34
N LEU A 6 1.83 -15.58 -12.74
CA LEU A 6 3.22 -15.73 -12.34
C LEU A 6 3.69 -14.55 -11.47
N THR A 7 4.85 -14.72 -10.84
CA THR A 7 5.58 -13.57 -10.27
C THR A 7 6.24 -12.76 -11.39
N PRO A 8 6.54 -11.46 -11.17
CA PRO A 8 7.25 -10.65 -12.16
C PRO A 8 8.54 -11.30 -12.64
N HIS A 9 9.35 -11.84 -11.73
CA HIS A 9 10.61 -12.49 -12.07
C HIS A 9 10.41 -13.73 -12.95
N ALA A 10 9.43 -14.58 -12.62
CA ALA A 10 9.10 -15.74 -13.44
C ALA A 10 8.58 -15.34 -14.83
N LEU A 11 7.78 -14.27 -14.91
CA LEU A 11 7.29 -13.72 -16.17
C LEU A 11 8.42 -13.14 -17.04
N THR A 12 9.37 -12.41 -16.44
CA THR A 12 10.57 -11.92 -17.12
C THR A 12 11.46 -13.07 -17.58
N THR A 13 11.60 -14.13 -16.78
CA THR A 13 12.36 -15.33 -17.17
C THR A 13 11.69 -16.05 -18.35
N LEU A 14 10.35 -16.17 -18.34
CA LEU A 14 9.57 -16.79 -19.41
C LEU A 14 9.66 -16.00 -20.72
N SER A 15 9.54 -14.68 -20.63
CA SER A 15 9.62 -13.81 -21.81
C SER A 15 11.07 -13.67 -22.29
N GLY A 16 12.04 -13.56 -21.39
CA GLY A 16 13.43 -13.23 -21.69
C GLY A 16 13.64 -11.75 -21.99
N ASP A 17 14.88 -11.32 -22.18
CA ASP A 17 15.21 -9.90 -22.27
C ASP A 17 14.56 -9.18 -23.46
N PRO A 18 14.11 -7.93 -23.29
CA PRO A 18 13.51 -7.16 -24.38
C PRO A 18 14.59 -6.74 -25.38
N HIS A 19 14.42 -7.10 -26.66
CA HIS A 19 15.25 -6.53 -27.73
C HIS A 19 14.95 -5.06 -27.97
N THR A 20 13.69 -4.68 -27.78
CA THR A 20 13.16 -3.38 -28.15
C THR A 20 12.04 -3.02 -27.21
N LEU A 21 12.09 -1.78 -26.71
CA LEU A 21 11.22 -1.29 -25.63
C LEU A 21 10.67 0.10 -26.00
N ILE A 22 9.36 0.26 -25.91
CA ILE A 22 8.69 1.57 -25.96
C ILE A 22 8.08 1.80 -24.58
N ARG A 23 8.30 2.98 -23.99
CA ARG A 23 7.79 3.31 -22.65
C ARG A 23 7.08 4.67 -22.66
N LEU A 24 5.88 4.68 -22.08
CA LEU A 24 5.13 5.86 -21.70
C LEU A 24 5.09 5.91 -20.17
N THR A 25 5.39 7.06 -19.57
CA THR A 25 5.44 7.21 -18.11
C THR A 25 4.50 8.30 -17.66
N HIS A 26 3.70 8.02 -16.63
CA HIS A 26 2.88 9.00 -15.92
C HIS A 26 1.90 9.78 -16.81
N LEU A 27 1.25 9.10 -17.75
CA LEU A 27 0.10 9.64 -18.47
C LEU A 27 -1.00 9.98 -17.46
N ARG A 28 -1.41 11.25 -17.41
CA ARG A 28 -2.30 11.76 -16.37
C ARG A 28 -3.74 11.76 -16.84
N THR A 29 -4.64 11.29 -15.99
CA THR A 29 -6.09 11.43 -16.16
C THR A 29 -6.77 11.53 -14.79
N THR A 30 -8.09 11.66 -14.76
CA THR A 30 -8.91 11.65 -13.55
C THR A 30 -10.05 10.67 -13.74
N LEU A 31 -10.21 9.74 -12.81
CA LEU A 31 -11.24 8.70 -12.90
C LEU A 31 -11.91 8.50 -11.53
N PRO A 32 -13.21 8.20 -11.49
CA PRO A 32 -13.91 7.77 -10.28
C PRO A 32 -13.64 6.27 -10.04
N ILE A 33 -12.39 5.94 -9.71
CA ILE A 33 -11.98 4.54 -9.47
C ILE A 33 -11.46 4.39 -8.07
N SER A 34 -11.66 3.20 -7.53
CA SER A 34 -11.18 2.79 -6.22
C SER A 34 -11.49 3.75 -5.05
N THR A 35 -11.05 3.38 -3.86
CA THR A 35 -11.28 4.08 -2.61
C THR A 35 -10.17 5.12 -2.39
N ASP A 36 -10.52 6.37 -2.16
CA ASP A 36 -9.51 7.38 -1.88
C ASP A 36 -8.93 7.28 -0.46
N ALA A 37 -7.91 8.07 -0.15
CA ALA A 37 -7.27 8.10 1.18
C ALA A 37 -8.22 8.43 2.35
N TRP A 38 -9.42 8.93 2.06
CA TRP A 38 -10.43 9.24 3.07
C TRP A 38 -11.47 8.13 3.22
N GLY A 39 -11.28 6.98 2.56
CA GLY A 39 -12.18 5.85 2.63
C GLY A 39 -13.46 6.03 1.81
N ARG A 40 -13.50 7.00 0.89
CA ARG A 40 -14.69 7.23 0.05
C ARG A 40 -14.67 6.26 -1.13
N PRO A 41 -15.68 5.39 -1.30
CA PRO A 41 -15.70 4.40 -2.36
C PRO A 41 -15.98 5.04 -3.73
N SER A 42 -15.49 4.42 -4.79
CA SER A 42 -15.70 4.85 -6.19
C SER A 42 -17.17 4.83 -6.63
N ILE A 43 -18.01 4.02 -5.97
CA ILE A 43 -19.46 3.93 -6.22
C ILE A 43 -20.14 5.29 -5.99
N SER A 44 -19.57 6.14 -5.14
CA SER A 44 -19.96 7.56 -5.09
C SER A 44 -19.36 8.26 -6.31
N ALA A 45 -19.96 8.04 -7.48
CA ALA A 45 -19.51 8.44 -8.81
C ALA A 45 -19.17 9.94 -8.99
N SER A 46 -19.34 10.76 -7.95
CA SER A 46 -19.07 12.19 -7.94
C SER A 46 -17.64 12.58 -7.57
N ILE A 47 -16.78 11.64 -7.15
CA ILE A 47 -15.42 11.97 -6.67
C ILE A 47 -14.34 11.38 -7.57
N PRO A 48 -13.96 12.07 -8.66
CA PRO A 48 -12.82 11.67 -9.46
C PRO A 48 -11.51 11.90 -8.68
N GLN A 49 -10.57 10.98 -8.82
CA GLN A 49 -9.22 11.11 -8.26
C GLN A 49 -8.15 11.08 -9.37
N PRO A 50 -6.98 11.73 -9.17
CA PRO A 50 -5.92 11.71 -10.16
C PRO A 50 -5.36 10.30 -10.33
N VAL A 51 -5.22 9.87 -11.58
CA VAL A 51 -4.66 8.58 -11.98
C VAL A 51 -3.45 8.83 -12.87
N LEU A 52 -2.36 8.11 -12.60
CA LEU A 52 -1.17 8.08 -13.42
C LEU A 52 -1.08 6.71 -14.09
N LEU A 53 -0.98 6.66 -15.42
CA LEU A 53 -0.78 5.42 -16.17
C LEU A 53 0.62 5.40 -16.78
N SER A 54 1.36 4.32 -16.54
CA SER A 54 2.63 4.04 -17.20
C SER A 54 2.48 2.75 -18.01
N CYS A 55 2.95 2.75 -19.25
CA CYS A 55 2.86 1.60 -20.14
C CYS A 55 4.22 1.28 -20.74
N ALA A 56 4.58 0.00 -20.79
CA ALA A 56 5.80 -0.50 -21.40
C ALA A 56 5.49 -1.62 -22.39
N LEU A 57 5.99 -1.49 -23.62
CA LEU A 57 5.84 -2.46 -24.69
C LEU A 57 7.20 -3.04 -25.04
N SER A 58 7.39 -4.35 -24.82
CA SER A 58 8.48 -5.09 -25.42
C SER A 58 8.02 -5.71 -26.73
N LEU A 59 8.70 -5.38 -27.82
CA LEU A 59 8.43 -5.95 -29.15
C LEU A 59 9.27 -7.20 -29.39
N ARG A 60 8.75 -8.14 -30.18
CA ARG A 60 9.50 -9.35 -30.59
C ARG A 60 10.66 -9.03 -31.52
N HIS A 61 10.45 -8.06 -32.41
CA HIS A 61 11.41 -7.69 -33.44
C HIS A 61 12.00 -6.31 -33.16
N PRO A 62 13.27 -6.09 -33.55
CA PRO A 62 13.90 -4.79 -33.47
C PRO A 62 13.22 -3.74 -34.36
N PHE A 63 13.50 -2.46 -34.11
CA PHE A 63 12.99 -1.33 -34.90
C PHE A 63 13.56 -1.24 -36.34
N THR A 64 13.97 -2.34 -36.96
CA THR A 64 14.80 -2.32 -38.19
C THR A 64 14.20 -1.49 -39.30
N THR A 65 12.94 -1.75 -39.71
CA THR A 65 12.34 -0.97 -40.80
C THR A 65 12.14 0.48 -40.41
N ALA A 66 11.55 0.75 -39.24
CA ALA A 66 11.34 2.10 -38.73
C ALA A 66 12.64 2.93 -38.65
N SER A 67 13.73 2.32 -38.18
CA SER A 67 15.05 2.97 -38.07
C SER A 67 15.71 3.22 -39.42
N SER A 68 15.55 2.29 -40.38
CA SER A 68 16.16 2.41 -41.71
C SER A 68 15.44 3.43 -42.62
N SER A 69 14.12 3.57 -42.47
CA SER A 69 13.31 4.45 -43.31
C SER A 69 13.00 5.80 -42.67
N ASP A 70 13.34 6.00 -41.39
CA ASP A 70 12.96 7.16 -40.59
C ASP A 70 11.43 7.42 -40.64
N THR A 71 10.65 6.34 -40.58
CA THR A 71 9.18 6.40 -40.61
C THR A 71 8.56 5.47 -39.58
N VAL A 72 7.31 5.77 -39.20
CA VAL A 72 6.50 4.91 -38.35
C VAL A 72 6.03 3.71 -39.17
N ALA A 73 6.89 2.72 -39.31
CA ALA A 73 6.64 1.49 -40.06
C ALA A 73 6.01 0.40 -39.18
N ALA A 74 5.65 -0.74 -39.79
CA ALA A 74 5.04 -1.88 -39.11
C ALA A 74 5.91 -2.51 -37.99
N SER A 75 7.21 -2.20 -37.94
CA SER A 75 8.13 -2.71 -36.90
C SER A 75 8.13 -1.86 -35.62
N THR A 76 7.30 -0.83 -35.50
CA THR A 76 7.24 0.04 -34.32
C THR A 76 5.80 0.39 -33.97
N VAL A 77 5.60 0.93 -32.77
CA VAL A 77 4.32 1.45 -32.31
C VAL A 77 4.48 2.94 -32.05
N HIS A 78 3.61 3.75 -32.63
CA HIS A 78 3.64 5.19 -32.41
C HIS A 78 3.18 5.52 -30.99
N TYR A 79 4.08 6.04 -30.15
CA TYR A 79 3.80 6.35 -28.74
C TYR A 79 2.67 7.39 -28.57
N GLY A 80 2.51 8.32 -29.52
CA GLY A 80 1.42 9.29 -29.50
C GLY A 80 0.05 8.71 -29.87
N THR A 81 0.03 7.58 -30.58
CA THR A 81 -1.21 6.84 -30.87
C THR A 81 -1.55 5.93 -29.69
N LEU A 82 -0.53 5.30 -29.11
CA LEU A 82 -0.64 4.52 -27.88
C LEU A 82 -1.19 5.35 -26.71
N SER A 83 -0.67 6.56 -26.47
CA SER A 83 -1.16 7.42 -25.38
C SER A 83 -2.62 7.83 -25.59
N LYS A 84 -3.01 8.18 -26.82
CA LYS A 84 -4.41 8.50 -27.16
C LYS A 84 -5.32 7.29 -26.96
N ALA A 85 -4.89 6.09 -27.35
CA ALA A 85 -5.66 4.87 -27.16
C ALA A 85 -5.84 4.52 -25.69
N ILE A 86 -4.80 4.70 -24.85
CA ILE A 86 -4.90 4.50 -23.39
C ILE A 86 -5.90 5.49 -22.77
N LEU A 87 -5.84 6.78 -23.13
CA LEU A 87 -6.79 7.78 -22.62
C LEU A 87 -8.22 7.50 -23.09
N ALA A 88 -8.40 7.12 -24.36
CA ALA A 88 -9.71 6.72 -24.88
C ALA A 88 -10.26 5.48 -24.16
N ALA A 89 -9.41 4.50 -23.84
CA ALA A 89 -9.80 3.33 -23.05
C ALA A 89 -10.21 3.71 -21.63
N CYS A 90 -9.51 4.66 -20.99
CA CYS A 90 -9.87 5.20 -19.67
C CYS A 90 -11.22 5.92 -19.69
N GLU A 91 -11.50 6.70 -20.74
CA GLU A 91 -12.77 7.39 -20.88
C GLU A 91 -13.92 6.40 -21.13
N ALA A 92 -13.71 5.39 -21.98
CA ALA A 92 -14.67 4.33 -22.16
C ALA A 92 -14.91 3.53 -20.86
N PHE A 93 -13.86 3.29 -20.08
CA PHE A 93 -13.96 2.66 -18.76
C PHE A 93 -14.84 3.49 -17.82
N ARG A 94 -14.61 4.80 -17.76
CA ARG A 94 -15.40 5.74 -16.96
C ARG A 94 -16.89 5.67 -17.32
N LEU A 95 -17.20 5.68 -18.61
CA LEU A 95 -18.59 5.61 -19.10
C LEU A 95 -19.23 4.25 -18.78
N SER A 96 -18.48 3.15 -18.85
CA SER A 96 -19.00 1.82 -18.50
C SER A 96 -19.35 1.65 -17.02
N GLY A 97 -18.84 2.52 -16.14
CA GLY A 97 -19.11 2.51 -14.71
C GLY A 97 -20.31 3.34 -14.28
N GLU A 98 -20.86 4.16 -15.19
CA GLU A 98 -22.03 4.98 -14.88
C GLU A 98 -23.25 4.06 -14.66
N GLY A 99 -23.68 3.94 -13.40
CA GLY A 99 -24.85 3.14 -13.02
C GLY A 99 -24.55 1.72 -12.53
N THR A 100 -23.28 1.31 -12.43
CA THR A 100 -22.94 0.03 -11.79
C THR A 100 -22.97 0.19 -10.27
N GLU A 101 -23.71 -0.68 -9.57
CA GLU A 101 -23.71 -0.70 -8.09
C GLU A 101 -22.38 -1.20 -7.51
N LYS A 102 -21.61 -1.95 -8.31
CA LYS A 102 -20.30 -2.47 -7.94
C LYS A 102 -19.22 -1.42 -8.22
N GLY A 103 -18.36 -1.16 -7.23
CA GLY A 103 -17.25 -0.23 -7.39
C GLY A 103 -16.27 -0.71 -8.46
N MET A 104 -15.75 0.23 -9.26
CA MET A 104 -14.68 -0.05 -10.19
C MET A 104 -13.32 0.01 -9.48
N GLY A 105 -12.56 -1.08 -9.55
CA GLY A 105 -11.24 -1.19 -8.94
C GLY A 105 -10.08 -0.97 -9.93
N MET A 106 -8.87 -0.80 -9.39
CA MET A 106 -7.64 -0.72 -10.19
C MET A 106 -7.44 -1.95 -11.09
N ARG A 107 -7.83 -3.14 -10.60
CA ARG A 107 -7.76 -4.41 -11.34
C ARG A 107 -8.58 -4.34 -12.62
N ASP A 108 -9.81 -3.84 -12.52
CA ASP A 108 -10.73 -3.74 -13.64
C ASP A 108 -10.21 -2.75 -14.67
N LEU A 109 -9.67 -1.61 -14.22
CA LEU A 109 -9.05 -0.63 -15.13
C LEU A 109 -7.84 -1.21 -15.87
N VAL A 110 -6.96 -1.93 -15.16
CA VAL A 110 -5.79 -2.58 -15.78
C VAL A 110 -6.25 -3.59 -16.85
N ALA A 111 -7.18 -4.48 -16.49
CA ALA A 111 -7.71 -5.48 -17.40
C ALA A 111 -8.40 -4.84 -18.61
N TRP A 112 -9.20 -3.79 -18.39
CA TRP A 112 -9.92 -3.08 -19.43
C TRP A 112 -8.99 -2.40 -20.42
N VAL A 113 -7.99 -1.65 -19.95
CA VAL A 113 -7.05 -0.96 -20.83
C VAL A 113 -6.23 -1.98 -21.64
N LEU A 114 -5.77 -3.06 -21.01
CA LEU A 114 -5.06 -4.14 -21.71
C LEU A 114 -5.93 -4.79 -22.79
N PHE A 115 -7.20 -5.06 -22.48
CA PHE A 115 -8.17 -5.57 -23.45
C PHE A 115 -8.37 -4.59 -24.61
N ARG A 116 -8.60 -3.30 -24.34
CA ARG A 116 -8.82 -2.28 -25.38
C ARG A 116 -7.60 -2.08 -26.28
N LEU A 117 -6.39 -2.29 -25.76
CA LEU A 117 -5.17 -2.20 -26.55
C LEU A 117 -4.92 -3.42 -27.43
N THR A 118 -5.29 -4.62 -26.98
CA THR A 118 -4.86 -5.89 -27.61
C THR A 118 -5.99 -6.74 -28.17
N GLY A 119 -7.24 -6.44 -27.83
CA GLY A 119 -8.42 -7.23 -28.16
C GLY A 119 -8.53 -8.53 -27.34
N GLN A 120 -7.65 -8.76 -26.36
CA GLN A 120 -7.56 -10.03 -25.63
C GLN A 120 -7.86 -9.88 -24.15
N HIS A 121 -8.71 -10.78 -23.64
CA HIS A 121 -8.99 -10.90 -22.21
C HIS A 121 -7.88 -11.70 -21.53
N ILE A 122 -7.23 -11.08 -20.54
CA ILE A 122 -6.22 -11.72 -19.70
C ILE A 122 -6.79 -12.35 -18.44
N LEU A 123 -7.89 -11.80 -17.94
CA LEU A 123 -8.62 -12.29 -16.78
C LEU A 123 -9.87 -13.02 -17.29
N ALA A 124 -10.37 -13.99 -16.51
CA ALA A 124 -11.72 -14.49 -16.73
C ALA A 124 -12.65 -13.28 -16.68
N ALA A 125 -13.26 -12.93 -17.83
CA ALA A 125 -14.07 -11.74 -17.91
C ALA A 125 -15.12 -11.79 -16.77
N PRO A 126 -15.28 -10.73 -15.95
CA PRO A 126 -16.56 -10.57 -15.28
C PRO A 126 -17.59 -10.65 -16.39
N GLU A 127 -18.57 -11.54 -16.28
CA GLU A 127 -19.57 -11.82 -17.32
C GLU A 127 -19.87 -10.53 -18.06
N ALA A 128 -19.39 -10.43 -19.31
CA ALA A 128 -19.54 -9.19 -20.06
C ALA A 128 -21.01 -8.80 -19.97
N PRO A 129 -21.36 -7.53 -19.68
CA PRO A 129 -22.75 -7.11 -19.75
C PRO A 129 -23.28 -7.64 -21.07
N GLN A 130 -24.36 -8.42 -21.02
CA GLN A 130 -24.82 -9.33 -22.08
C GLN A 130 -25.24 -8.63 -23.41
N GLY A 131 -24.78 -7.40 -23.67
CA GLY A 131 -25.08 -6.61 -24.85
C GLY A 131 -24.06 -6.67 -25.99
N GLU A 132 -22.78 -7.05 -25.76
CA GLU A 132 -21.74 -6.83 -26.80
C GLU A 132 -21.11 -8.08 -27.43
N HIS A 133 -21.58 -9.29 -27.09
CA HIS A 133 -21.20 -10.51 -27.83
C HIS A 133 -22.39 -11.07 -28.58
N GLY A 134 -22.68 -10.44 -29.71
CA GLY A 134 -23.51 -10.99 -30.78
C GLY A 134 -22.91 -12.30 -31.31
N SER A 135 -23.22 -13.41 -30.64
CA SER A 135 -23.24 -14.72 -31.27
C SER A 135 -24.58 -14.84 -32.00
N GLY A 136 -24.58 -14.37 -33.25
CA GLY A 136 -25.74 -14.38 -34.11
C GLY A 136 -26.29 -15.79 -34.36
N ASN A 137 -27.58 -15.95 -34.10
CA ASN A 137 -28.47 -16.75 -34.92
C ASN A 137 -29.88 -16.19 -34.76
N GLY A 138 -30.27 -15.29 -35.65
CA GLY A 138 -31.62 -14.69 -35.65
C GLY A 138 -31.72 -13.53 -36.63
N ASN A 139 -32.35 -13.78 -37.77
CA ASN A 139 -32.58 -12.85 -38.87
C ASN A 139 -33.31 -11.56 -38.44
N GLY A 140 -32.88 -10.42 -39.00
CA GLY A 140 -33.73 -9.24 -39.21
C GLY A 140 -33.37 -8.01 -38.38
N ASP A 141 -32.39 -7.22 -38.83
CA ASP A 141 -32.53 -5.78 -39.12
C ASP A 141 -31.15 -5.15 -39.35
N GLU A 142 -30.80 -5.01 -40.63
CA GLU A 142 -29.58 -4.39 -41.13
C GLU A 142 -29.68 -2.85 -40.99
N ASN A 143 -29.09 -2.26 -39.94
CA ASN A 143 -28.55 -0.88 -39.99
C ASN A 143 -27.81 -0.36 -38.73
N GLY A 144 -27.53 -1.20 -37.73
CA GLY A 144 -26.63 -0.84 -36.63
C GLY A 144 -25.19 -1.25 -36.90
N ASN A 145 -24.44 -0.47 -37.69
CA ASN A 145 -23.03 -0.73 -37.98
C ASN A 145 -22.17 -0.34 -36.76
N GLU A 146 -22.21 -1.13 -35.69
CA GLU A 146 -21.21 -1.03 -34.62
C GLU A 146 -19.85 -1.45 -35.20
N GLU A 147 -19.07 -0.44 -35.59
CA GLU A 147 -17.73 -0.58 -36.12
C GLU A 147 -16.86 -1.27 -35.06
N ARG A 148 -16.62 -2.58 -35.23
CA ARG A 148 -15.69 -3.33 -34.39
C ARG A 148 -14.32 -2.65 -34.45
N VAL A 149 -13.96 -1.94 -33.39
CA VAL A 149 -12.69 -1.22 -33.30
C VAL A 149 -11.55 -2.23 -33.29
N GLU A 150 -10.74 -2.24 -34.35
CA GLU A 150 -9.56 -3.09 -34.44
C GLU A 150 -8.58 -2.75 -33.29
N PRO A 151 -8.02 -3.75 -32.59
CA PRO A 151 -7.07 -3.49 -31.52
C PRO A 151 -5.81 -2.80 -32.05
N LEU A 152 -5.33 -1.79 -31.32
CA LEU A 152 -4.14 -1.02 -31.71
C LEU A 152 -2.88 -1.90 -31.77
N LEU A 153 -2.73 -2.81 -30.81
CA LEU A 153 -1.56 -3.66 -30.67
C LEU A 153 -1.89 -5.07 -31.12
N LYS A 154 -1.08 -5.58 -32.06
CA LYS A 154 -1.17 -6.97 -32.50
C LYS A 154 -0.40 -7.86 -31.53
N PRO A 155 -1.05 -8.84 -30.87
CA PRO A 155 -0.37 -9.77 -29.96
C PRO A 155 0.85 -10.46 -30.60
N SER A 156 0.82 -10.66 -31.92
CA SER A 156 1.93 -11.23 -32.70
C SER A 156 3.22 -10.41 -32.68
N SER A 157 3.15 -9.08 -32.53
CA SER A 157 4.34 -8.22 -32.46
C SER A 157 4.85 -8.00 -31.03
N LEU A 158 4.03 -8.34 -30.02
CA LEU A 158 4.34 -8.14 -28.62
C LEU A 158 5.10 -9.34 -28.03
N LYS A 159 6.02 -9.05 -27.13
CA LYS A 159 6.69 -10.04 -26.28
C LYS A 159 6.21 -9.92 -24.84
N LEU A 160 6.15 -8.69 -24.34
CA LEU A 160 5.65 -8.33 -23.02
C LEU A 160 4.94 -6.97 -23.10
N LEU A 161 3.76 -6.86 -22.52
CA LEU A 161 3.02 -5.60 -22.33
C LEU A 161 2.83 -5.38 -20.83
N GLU A 162 3.27 -4.24 -20.32
CA GLU A 162 3.07 -3.85 -18.94
C GLU A 162 2.26 -2.57 -18.86
N LEU A 163 1.31 -2.55 -17.92
CA LEU A 163 0.51 -1.39 -17.58
C LEU A 163 0.51 -1.21 -16.06
N GLU A 164 0.97 -0.06 -15.61
CA GLU A 164 0.90 0.36 -14.22
C GLU A 164 -0.14 1.47 -14.09
N VAL A 165 -1.08 1.27 -13.18
CA VAL A 165 -2.02 2.30 -12.72
C VAL A 165 -1.57 2.73 -11.34
N SER A 166 -1.36 4.04 -11.16
CA SER A 166 -0.91 4.65 -9.92
C SER A 166 -1.91 5.70 -9.43
N LEU A 167 -2.27 5.61 -8.15
CA LEU A 167 -3.22 6.47 -7.44
C LEU A 167 -2.49 7.25 -6.33
N PRO A 168 -1.99 8.48 -6.61
CA PRO A 168 -1.24 9.25 -5.63
C PRO A 168 -2.04 9.69 -4.41
N LYS A 169 -3.39 9.68 -4.49
CA LYS A 169 -4.30 10.07 -3.42
C LYS A 169 -5.05 8.90 -2.77
N ALA A 170 -4.65 7.66 -3.07
CA ALA A 170 -5.30 6.47 -2.50
C ALA A 170 -4.73 6.07 -1.13
N SER A 171 -3.54 6.56 -0.77
CA SER A 171 -2.90 6.29 0.51
C SER A 171 -2.98 7.51 1.43
N LEU A 172 -3.29 7.31 2.71
CA LEU A 172 -3.39 8.39 3.69
C LEU A 172 -2.01 8.75 4.26
N LEU A 173 -1.17 7.73 4.50
CA LEU A 173 0.14 7.90 5.12
C LEU A 173 1.31 7.69 4.16
N GLY A 174 1.05 7.20 2.94
CA GLY A 174 2.06 6.99 1.89
C GLY A 174 2.02 8.01 0.76
N SER A 175 2.89 7.81 -0.23
CA SER A 175 2.93 8.61 -1.46
C SER A 175 1.93 8.13 -2.53
N GLY A 176 1.28 6.97 -2.31
CA GLY A 176 0.20 6.46 -3.15
C GLY A 176 0.15 4.94 -3.19
N VAL A 177 -0.69 4.44 -4.09
CA VAL A 177 -0.85 3.00 -4.36
C VAL A 177 -0.69 2.76 -5.85
N SER A 178 -0.07 1.65 -6.25
CA SER A 178 -0.01 1.25 -7.66
C SER A 178 -0.39 -0.20 -7.89
N LEU A 179 -1.00 -0.50 -9.03
CA LEU A 179 -1.23 -1.85 -9.52
C LEU A 179 -0.58 -2.00 -10.90
N THR A 180 0.30 -2.98 -11.04
CA THR A 180 0.96 -3.31 -12.31
C THR A 180 0.44 -4.62 -12.84
N GLY A 181 -0.15 -4.61 -14.04
CA GLY A 181 -0.45 -5.81 -14.82
C GLY A 181 0.56 -5.98 -15.95
N SER A 182 1.21 -7.13 -16.00
CA SER A 182 2.19 -7.48 -17.05
C SER A 182 1.74 -8.76 -17.76
N VAL A 183 1.78 -8.77 -19.10
CA VAL A 183 1.24 -9.84 -19.94
C VAL A 183 2.30 -10.28 -20.93
N ALA A 184 2.71 -11.55 -20.88
CA ALA A 184 3.68 -12.12 -21.80
C ALA A 184 2.96 -12.83 -22.94
N TYR A 185 3.44 -12.63 -24.17
CA TYR A 185 2.89 -13.25 -25.37
C TYR A 185 3.86 -14.32 -25.87
N GLY A 186 3.37 -15.54 -26.01
CA GLY A 186 4.16 -16.71 -26.42
C GLY A 186 4.56 -16.64 -27.90
N GLY A 187 5.70 -17.22 -28.27
CA GLY A 187 6.18 -17.21 -29.66
C GLY A 187 5.24 -17.92 -30.64
N ASP A 188 5.40 -17.61 -31.93
CA ASP A 188 4.59 -18.16 -33.02
C ASP A 188 4.84 -19.67 -33.18
N GLN A 189 4.02 -20.51 -32.53
CA GLN A 189 4.07 -21.97 -32.68
C GLN A 189 3.13 -22.49 -33.79
N GLY A 190 2.63 -21.61 -34.66
CA GLY A 190 1.94 -22.02 -35.88
C GLY A 190 0.69 -21.21 -36.18
N GLY A 191 0.86 -20.00 -36.73
CA GLY A 191 -0.10 -19.31 -37.59
C GLY A 191 -1.47 -18.94 -36.99
N GLY A 192 -1.76 -19.36 -35.76
CA GLY A 192 -2.97 -19.02 -35.02
C GLY A 192 -2.87 -17.67 -34.31
N GLU A 193 -4.02 -17.16 -33.88
CA GLU A 193 -4.10 -15.95 -33.07
C GLU A 193 -3.33 -16.14 -31.75
N GLN A 194 -2.25 -15.37 -31.57
CA GLN A 194 -1.36 -15.53 -30.41
C GLN A 194 -2.06 -15.08 -29.14
N GLN A 195 -2.41 -16.02 -28.27
CA GLN A 195 -3.00 -15.74 -26.97
C GLN A 195 -1.94 -15.36 -25.91
N PRO A 196 -2.35 -14.68 -24.82
CA PRO A 196 -1.47 -14.45 -23.68
C PRO A 196 -0.95 -15.78 -23.14
N SER A 197 0.36 -15.90 -22.95
CA SER A 197 1.02 -17.13 -22.47
C SER A 197 1.09 -17.21 -20.95
N ALA A 198 1.18 -16.06 -20.28
CA ALA A 198 1.21 -15.90 -18.83
C ALA A 198 0.99 -14.42 -18.50
N PHE A 199 0.63 -14.13 -17.27
CA PHE A 199 0.55 -12.76 -16.77
C PHE A 199 1.04 -12.64 -15.33
N SER A 200 1.29 -11.41 -14.88
CA SER A 200 1.63 -11.06 -13.50
C SER A 200 0.81 -9.87 -13.07
N MET A 201 0.46 -9.81 -11.80
CA MET A 201 -0.26 -8.69 -11.21
C MET A 201 0.33 -8.34 -9.85
N VAL A 202 0.72 -7.07 -9.67
CA VAL A 202 1.52 -6.61 -8.52
C VAL A 202 0.91 -5.36 -7.93
N LEU A 203 0.43 -5.46 -6.69
CA LEU A 203 -0.04 -4.31 -5.91
C LEU A 203 1.12 -3.74 -5.08
N LYS A 204 1.26 -2.42 -5.02
CA LYS A 204 2.24 -1.73 -4.18
C LYS A 204 1.64 -0.62 -3.34
N LEU A 205 2.01 -0.57 -2.07
CA LEU A 205 1.85 0.61 -1.20
C LEU A 205 3.19 1.33 -1.14
N HIS A 206 3.20 2.62 -1.48
CA HIS A 206 4.42 3.40 -1.63
C HIS A 206 4.70 4.25 -0.39
N GLU A 207 5.88 4.06 0.19
CA GLU A 207 6.47 4.93 1.20
C GLU A 207 5.53 5.33 2.36
N LEU A 208 4.77 4.39 2.93
CA LEU A 208 3.94 4.68 4.09
C LEU A 208 4.83 5.20 5.21
N ARG A 209 4.51 6.37 5.75
CA ARG A 209 5.29 7.04 6.77
C ARG A 209 4.66 6.76 8.12
N VAL A 210 5.16 5.74 8.81
CA VAL A 210 4.57 5.29 10.08
C VAL A 210 5.49 5.66 11.25
N PRO A 211 5.02 6.42 12.24
CA PRO A 211 5.74 6.61 13.49
C PRO A 211 5.82 5.27 14.24
N THR A 212 7.04 4.75 14.41
CA THR A 212 7.29 3.45 15.03
C THR A 212 8.39 3.59 16.06
N LEU A 213 8.20 2.95 17.21
CA LEU A 213 9.24 2.82 18.21
C LEU A 213 10.13 1.63 17.83
N VAL A 214 11.36 1.87 17.40
CA VAL A 214 12.31 0.82 17.01
C VAL A 214 13.74 1.31 17.18
N GLY A 215 14.60 0.46 17.72
CA GLY A 215 16.03 0.76 17.86
C GLY A 215 16.75 -0.12 18.86
N VAL A 216 18.05 -0.29 18.63
CA VAL A 216 18.95 -1.09 19.46
C VAL A 216 19.39 -0.28 20.68
N ASN A 217 19.53 1.03 20.54
CA ASN A 217 19.95 1.91 21.62
C ASN A 217 18.76 2.33 22.49
N ALA A 218 18.97 2.47 23.80
CA ALA A 218 17.92 2.89 24.73
C ALA A 218 17.35 4.27 24.37
N CYS A 219 18.18 5.20 23.92
CA CYS A 219 17.74 6.53 23.48
C CYS A 219 16.81 6.49 22.25
N GLU A 220 17.00 5.53 21.35
CA GLU A 220 16.14 5.33 20.17
C GLU A 220 14.75 4.83 20.58
N ARG A 221 14.62 4.23 21.76
CA ARG A 221 13.35 3.72 22.31
C ARG A 221 12.64 4.72 23.22
N LEU A 222 13.11 5.96 23.29
CA LEU A 222 12.45 7.02 24.07
C LEU A 222 11.36 7.75 23.26
N ALA A 223 11.38 7.66 21.94
CA ALA A 223 10.43 8.36 21.08
C ALA A 223 10.21 7.61 19.76
N LYS A 224 8.97 7.66 19.24
CA LYS A 224 8.64 7.10 17.93
C LYS A 224 9.43 7.84 16.84
N GLN A 225 9.99 7.07 15.94
CA GLN A 225 10.74 7.56 14.79
C GLN A 225 9.95 7.28 13.52
N MET A 226 10.13 8.09 12.49
CA MET A 226 9.49 7.82 11.21
C MET A 226 10.18 6.66 10.52
N VAL A 227 9.42 5.60 10.24
CA VAL A 227 9.82 4.48 9.38
C VAL A 227 9.04 4.57 8.08
N TYR A 228 9.74 4.47 6.96
CA TYR A 228 9.13 4.42 5.64
C TYR A 228 8.92 2.96 5.24
N VAL A 229 7.71 2.63 4.79
CA VAL A 229 7.29 1.26 4.54
C VAL A 229 6.83 1.13 3.10
N GLY A 230 7.53 0.31 2.33
CA GLY A 230 7.09 -0.16 1.03
C GLY A 230 6.53 -1.57 1.16
N ILE A 231 5.33 -1.81 0.63
CA ILE A 231 4.74 -3.15 0.55
C ILE A 231 4.50 -3.48 -0.91
N GLU A 232 4.92 -4.65 -1.35
CA GLU A 232 4.65 -5.20 -2.67
C GLU A 232 4.01 -6.59 -2.51
N MET A 233 2.81 -6.76 -3.07
CA MET A 233 2.11 -8.06 -3.14
C MET A 233 2.06 -8.52 -4.59
N GLN A 234 2.85 -9.55 -4.90
CA GLN A 234 2.88 -10.20 -6.20
C GLN A 234 1.82 -11.29 -6.28
N ARG A 235 1.35 -11.58 -7.49
CA ARG A 235 0.23 -12.50 -7.77
C ARG A 235 -1.08 -12.00 -7.13
N TRP A 236 -1.25 -10.69 -7.11
CA TRP A 236 -2.46 -10.03 -6.63
C TRP A 236 -3.52 -10.05 -7.75
N ASP A 237 -4.29 -11.14 -7.88
CA ASP A 237 -5.42 -11.23 -8.83
C ASP A 237 -6.77 -11.37 -8.11
N TRP A 238 -6.93 -10.57 -7.06
CA TRP A 238 -8.11 -10.65 -6.20
C TRP A 238 -9.28 -9.90 -6.86
N PRO A 239 -10.43 -10.55 -7.09
CA PRO A 239 -11.57 -9.95 -7.79
C PRO A 239 -12.40 -9.01 -6.89
N ASP A 240 -12.15 -9.05 -5.59
CA ASP A 240 -12.81 -8.21 -4.58
C ASP A 240 -12.26 -6.77 -4.63
N GLU A 241 -13.09 -5.82 -4.19
CA GLU A 241 -12.79 -4.38 -4.16
C GLU A 241 -11.49 -4.04 -3.39
N ASP A 242 -10.93 -2.88 -3.69
CA ASP A 242 -9.72 -2.21 -3.17
C ASP A 242 -9.08 -2.75 -1.87
N GLY A 243 -8.49 -3.94 -1.95
CA GLY A 243 -7.85 -4.57 -0.78
C GLY A 243 -6.65 -3.79 -0.22
N TYR A 244 -6.16 -2.78 -0.94
CA TYR A 244 -5.03 -1.95 -0.51
C TYR A 244 -5.35 -1.06 0.69
N ALA A 245 -6.60 -0.58 0.84
CA ALA A 245 -6.97 0.27 1.98
C ALA A 245 -6.93 -0.54 3.29
N ARG A 246 -7.44 -1.77 3.23
CA ARG A 246 -7.35 -2.74 4.33
C ARG A 246 -5.90 -3.17 4.60
N LEU A 247 -5.10 -3.33 3.56
CA LEU A 247 -3.67 -3.63 3.69
C LEU A 247 -2.94 -2.49 4.41
N GLU A 248 -3.15 -1.24 4.00
CA GLU A 248 -2.57 -0.05 4.66
C GLU A 248 -2.98 0.03 6.12
N GLU A 249 -4.28 -0.14 6.43
CA GLU A 249 -4.76 -0.09 7.81
C GLU A 249 -4.08 -1.14 8.70
N VAL A 250 -3.95 -2.38 8.23
CA VAL A 250 -3.25 -3.44 8.98
C VAL A 250 -1.78 -3.09 9.18
N VAL A 251 -1.08 -2.60 8.15
CA VAL A 251 0.33 -2.20 8.25
C VAL A 251 0.51 -1.11 9.30
N VAL A 252 -0.28 -0.04 9.19
CA VAL A 252 -0.21 1.12 10.09
C VAL A 252 -0.51 0.71 11.52
N LYS A 253 -1.50 -0.16 11.75
CA LYS A 253 -1.83 -0.62 13.10
C LYS A 253 -0.79 -1.55 13.68
N VAL A 254 -0.25 -2.49 12.91
CA VAL A 254 0.84 -3.35 13.38
C VAL A 254 2.05 -2.50 13.78
N MET A 255 2.39 -1.48 12.99
CA MET A 255 3.58 -0.66 13.21
C MET A 255 3.41 0.45 14.24
N SER A 256 2.19 0.98 14.42
CA SER A 256 1.91 2.02 15.42
C SER A 256 1.76 1.45 16.83
N ASN A 257 1.38 0.17 16.93
CA ASN A 257 1.13 -0.55 18.18
C ASN A 257 2.35 -1.30 18.71
N VAL A 258 3.54 -1.05 18.18
CA VAL A 258 4.80 -1.56 18.72
C VAL A 258 5.10 -0.86 20.06
N SER A 259 4.36 -1.26 21.09
CA SER A 259 4.48 -0.79 22.47
C SER A 259 4.17 -2.01 23.35
N PHE A 260 5.16 -2.55 24.05
CA PHE A 260 4.95 -3.64 25.00
C PHE A 260 4.22 -3.10 26.24
N SER A 261 3.18 -3.78 26.70
CA SER A 261 2.58 -3.53 28.01
C SER A 261 3.30 -4.40 29.03
N ILE A 262 4.14 -3.80 29.87
CA ILE A 262 4.66 -4.50 31.06
C ILE A 262 3.47 -4.62 32.03
N SER A 263 2.90 -5.82 32.14
CA SER A 263 1.91 -6.10 33.18
C SER A 263 2.60 -6.10 34.53
N PHE A 264 2.55 -4.99 35.26
CA PHE A 264 2.84 -5.00 36.69
C PHE A 264 1.63 -5.55 37.45
N PRO A 265 1.83 -6.42 38.46
CA PRO A 265 0.75 -6.74 39.38
C PRO A 265 0.31 -5.47 40.11
N THR A 266 -1.00 -5.24 40.09
CA THR A 266 -1.76 -4.16 40.73
C THR A 266 -1.14 -3.59 42.00
N PHE A 267 -0.83 -2.29 41.97
CA PHE A 267 -0.82 -1.45 43.16
C PHE A 267 -1.77 -0.28 42.91
N SER A 268 -2.94 -0.32 43.57
CA SER A 268 -3.87 0.80 43.61
C SER A 268 -3.25 1.94 44.42
N PHE A 269 -3.14 3.12 43.81
CA PHE A 269 -3.00 4.38 44.53
C PHE A 269 -4.04 5.35 43.97
N GLU A 270 -4.98 5.76 44.81
CA GLU A 270 -5.86 6.89 44.54
C GLU A 270 -5.02 8.18 44.56
N LEU A 271 -5.19 9.00 43.52
CA LEU A 271 -4.61 10.34 43.45
C LEU A 271 -5.73 11.29 43.01
N GLU A 272 -6.23 12.07 43.96
CA GLU A 272 -7.16 13.18 43.73
C GLU A 272 -6.49 14.23 42.84
N PHE A 273 -7.02 14.44 41.63
CA PHE A 273 -6.66 15.56 40.77
C PHE A 273 -7.56 16.77 41.08
N THR A 274 -7.01 17.78 41.73
CA THR A 274 -7.62 19.13 41.76
C THR A 274 -7.27 19.85 40.47
N PHE A 275 -8.23 19.98 39.55
CA PHE A 275 -8.13 20.83 38.36
C PHE A 275 -8.29 22.31 38.76
N CYS A 276 -7.23 23.11 38.63
CA CYS A 276 -7.35 24.57 38.61
C CYS A 276 -7.39 25.04 37.15
N PHE A 277 -8.59 25.27 36.63
CA PHE A 277 -8.81 26.00 35.39
C PHE A 277 -8.60 27.49 35.67
N CYS A 278 -7.57 28.11 35.09
CA CYS A 278 -7.50 29.56 34.98
C CYS A 278 -7.55 29.94 33.50
N SER A 279 -8.76 30.24 33.06
CA SER A 279 -9.04 30.95 31.81
C SER A 279 -8.89 32.44 32.09
N CYS A 280 -7.97 33.13 31.39
CA CYS A 280 -7.89 34.58 31.42
C CYS A 280 -7.83 35.15 30.01
N SER A 281 -9.01 35.29 29.41
CA SER A 281 -9.31 36.37 28.48
C SER A 281 -9.54 37.67 29.26
N GLY A 282 -8.67 38.65 28.98
CA GLY A 282 -8.81 40.10 29.17
C GLY A 282 -9.82 40.66 30.17
N ARG A 283 -9.31 41.17 31.29
CA ARG A 283 -9.70 42.50 31.80
C ARG A 283 -8.58 43.10 32.63
N THR A 284 -8.35 44.37 32.34
CA THR A 284 -7.39 45.30 32.92
C THR A 284 -7.60 45.53 34.41
N GLU A 285 -6.60 45.22 35.23
CA GLU A 285 -6.38 45.90 36.50
C GLU A 285 -4.90 46.26 36.65
N GLN A 286 -4.66 47.48 37.12
CA GLN A 286 -3.39 48.16 37.21
C GLN A 286 -2.44 47.45 38.17
N MET A 287 -1.28 47.03 37.67
CA MET A 287 -0.16 46.61 38.51
C MET A 287 0.79 47.81 38.67
N GLN A 288 0.82 48.38 39.88
CA GLN A 288 1.78 49.41 40.27
C GLN A 288 3.21 48.84 40.18
N ILE A 289 3.97 49.37 39.22
CA ILE A 289 5.42 49.19 39.15
C ILE A 289 6.05 50.19 40.14
N SER A 290 6.81 49.70 41.10
CA SER A 290 7.65 50.54 41.97
C SER A 290 8.81 51.14 41.17
N PRO A 291 9.28 52.37 41.47
CA PRO A 291 10.29 53.01 40.67
C PRO A 291 11.68 52.41 40.94
N TRP A 292 12.42 52.17 39.87
CA TRP A 292 13.86 51.93 39.93
C TRP A 292 14.58 53.20 40.42
N PRO A 293 15.69 53.07 41.18
CA PRO A 293 16.39 54.22 41.74
C PRO A 293 17.02 55.09 40.64
N GLU A 294 16.71 56.38 40.72
CA GLU A 294 17.08 57.47 39.82
C GLU A 294 18.55 57.92 40.00
N LYS A 295 19.47 56.97 39.93
CA LYS A 295 20.91 57.22 39.83
C LYS A 295 21.52 56.18 38.91
N LEU A 296 21.49 56.46 37.60
CA LEU A 296 22.40 55.92 36.56
C LEU A 296 21.96 56.48 35.20
N ARG A 297 21.88 57.81 35.11
CA ARG A 297 21.63 58.51 33.84
C ARG A 297 22.75 59.52 33.63
N GLU A 298 23.92 59.01 33.26
CA GLU A 298 24.92 59.64 32.39
C GLU A 298 26.14 58.69 32.28
N GLU A 299 26.81 58.76 31.13
CA GLU A 299 27.98 57.99 30.67
C GLU A 299 27.70 56.64 29.98
N SER A 300 27.61 56.72 28.65
CA SER A 300 27.71 55.61 27.71
C SER A 300 29.17 55.17 27.56
N SER A 301 29.53 54.06 28.19
CA SER A 301 30.64 53.23 27.73
C SER A 301 30.23 51.75 27.75
N GLU A 302 30.65 51.02 26.72
CA GLU A 302 30.37 49.62 26.44
C GLU A 302 30.74 48.68 27.62
N GLU A 303 31.65 49.14 28.49
CA GLU A 303 32.10 48.44 29.71
C GLU A 303 30.99 48.28 30.77
N THR A 304 29.96 49.13 30.73
CA THR A 304 28.86 49.10 31.71
C THR A 304 27.82 48.02 31.39
N ALA A 305 27.68 47.63 30.12
CA ALA A 305 26.78 46.55 29.70
C ALA A 305 27.32 45.18 30.11
N GLU A 306 28.64 44.95 29.96
CA GLU A 306 29.28 43.69 30.35
C GLU A 306 29.24 43.47 31.87
N LYS A 307 29.47 44.52 32.66
CA LYS A 307 29.32 44.45 34.13
C LYS A 307 27.89 44.15 34.56
N LYS A 308 26.89 44.75 33.89
CA LYS A 308 25.47 44.44 34.14
C LYS A 308 25.12 43.00 33.78
N MET A 309 25.66 42.48 32.67
CA MET A 309 25.45 41.10 32.23
C MET A 309 26.10 40.09 33.18
N ARG A 310 27.31 40.35 33.67
CA ARG A 310 27.99 39.50 34.67
C ARG A 310 27.25 39.44 36.01
N VAL A 311 26.65 40.55 36.46
CA VAL A 311 25.83 40.58 37.68
C VAL A 311 24.53 39.79 37.49
N CYS A 312 23.85 39.93 36.36
CA CYS A 312 22.68 39.11 36.04
C CYS A 312 23.03 37.61 35.96
N LEU A 313 24.16 37.26 35.35
CA LEU A 313 24.63 35.88 35.24
C LEU A 313 25.00 35.29 36.62
N SER A 314 25.61 36.08 37.51
CA SER A 314 25.97 35.61 38.85
C SER A 314 24.74 35.40 39.74
N ILE A 315 23.72 36.26 39.62
CA ILE A 315 22.43 36.11 40.31
C ILE A 315 21.68 34.87 39.78
N TYR A 316 21.72 34.64 38.47
CA TYR A 316 21.12 33.46 37.85
C TYR A 316 21.80 32.16 38.30
N LEU A 317 23.13 32.13 38.30
CA LEU A 317 23.92 30.97 38.76
C LEU A 317 23.77 30.73 40.27
N GLN A 318 23.69 31.77 41.09
CA GLN A 318 23.42 31.63 42.54
C GLN A 318 22.03 31.07 42.83
N ARG A 319 21.03 31.32 41.97
CA ARG A 319 19.70 30.72 42.08
C ARG A 319 19.68 29.25 41.68
N LEU A 320 20.45 28.86 40.67
CA LEU A 320 20.59 27.45 40.27
C LEU A 320 21.27 26.58 41.33
N THR A 321 22.13 27.15 42.18
CA THR A 321 22.86 26.40 43.22
C THR A 321 22.12 26.26 44.56
N LYS A 322 20.98 26.94 44.76
CA LYS A 322 20.32 27.02 46.09
C LYS A 322 18.94 26.37 46.18
N THR A 323 18.37 25.90 45.09
CA THR A 323 17.15 25.10 45.12
C THR A 323 17.51 23.64 44.85
N PRO A 324 17.35 22.71 45.81
CA PRO A 324 17.36 21.30 45.46
C PRO A 324 16.27 21.09 44.41
N LEU A 325 16.67 20.64 43.22
CA LEU A 325 15.72 20.20 42.21
C LEU A 325 14.81 19.15 42.88
N PRO A 326 13.47 19.26 42.75
CA PRO A 326 12.63 18.13 43.14
C PRO A 326 13.17 16.88 42.42
N PRO A 327 13.17 15.70 43.06
CA PRO A 327 13.59 14.48 42.39
C PRO A 327 12.84 14.44 41.06
N PHE A 328 13.61 14.27 39.97
CA PHE A 328 13.09 14.13 38.63
C PHE A 328 12.14 12.93 38.66
N GLN A 329 10.85 13.19 38.89
CA GLN A 329 9.83 12.17 38.79
C GLN A 329 9.80 11.80 37.33
N ASN A 330 10.29 10.59 37.02
CA ASN A 330 10.21 10.00 35.69
C ASN A 330 8.78 10.19 35.17
N PRO A 331 8.58 11.02 34.14
CA PRO A 331 7.26 11.17 33.58
C PRO A 331 6.97 9.90 32.79
N GLN A 332 6.05 9.10 33.34
CA GLN A 332 5.19 8.14 32.64
C GLN A 332 5.91 6.95 31.98
N SER A 333 5.25 5.79 32.01
CA SER A 333 5.73 4.52 31.45
C SER A 333 6.27 4.75 30.03
N THR A 334 7.58 4.62 29.86
CA THR A 334 8.17 4.53 28.52
C THR A 334 7.59 3.28 27.88
N GLU A 335 6.78 3.45 26.85
CA GLU A 335 6.46 2.36 25.93
C GLU A 335 7.81 1.76 25.52
N GLU A 336 8.14 0.56 25.96
CA GLU A 336 9.34 -0.12 25.47
C GLU A 336 8.97 -0.78 24.15
N SER A 337 9.76 -0.51 23.10
CA SER A 337 9.57 -1.19 21.83
C SER A 337 9.89 -2.67 21.99
N SER A 338 9.04 -3.53 21.46
CA SER A 338 9.32 -4.96 21.34
C SER A 338 10.37 -5.28 20.27
N PHE A 339 10.70 -4.34 19.37
CA PHE A 339 11.62 -4.58 18.26
C PHE A 339 12.88 -3.73 18.35
N GLN A 340 14.03 -4.40 18.32
CA GLN A 340 15.33 -3.76 18.30
C GLN A 340 15.79 -3.43 16.88
N THR A 341 15.39 -4.23 15.88
CA THR A 341 15.88 -4.13 14.50
C THR A 341 14.74 -4.09 13.48
N LEU A 342 15.04 -3.61 12.27
CA LEU A 342 14.07 -3.55 11.17
C LEU A 342 13.76 -4.94 10.59
N GLU A 343 14.69 -5.89 10.65
CA GLU A 343 14.49 -7.28 10.22
C GLU A 343 13.40 -7.96 11.05
N ALA A 344 13.48 -7.87 12.38
CA ALA A 344 12.50 -8.45 13.29
C ALA A 344 11.11 -7.81 13.10
N LEU A 345 11.07 -6.48 12.90
CA LEU A 345 9.85 -5.76 12.59
C LEU A 345 9.25 -6.18 11.24
N ALA A 346 10.08 -6.37 10.21
CA ALA A 346 9.64 -6.86 8.91
C ALA A 346 9.05 -8.28 9.01
N GLU A 347 9.67 -9.18 9.80
CA GLU A 347 9.18 -10.56 9.98
C GLU A 347 7.83 -10.57 10.68
N HIS A 348 7.72 -9.76 11.74
CA HIS A 348 6.46 -9.57 12.44
C HIS A 348 5.38 -9.04 11.50
N LEU A 349 5.69 -8.03 10.69
CA LEU A 349 4.74 -7.46 9.74
C LEU A 349 4.30 -8.47 8.68
N ILE A 350 5.22 -9.23 8.06
CA ILE A 350 4.87 -10.30 7.10
C ILE A 350 3.96 -11.33 7.76
N THR A 351 4.30 -11.80 8.96
CA THR A 351 3.52 -12.78 9.72
C THR A 351 2.07 -12.30 9.89
N ARG A 352 1.89 -11.03 10.27
CA ARG A 352 0.57 -10.39 10.46
C ARG A 352 -0.19 -10.22 9.14
N LEU A 353 0.50 -9.85 8.05
CA LEU A 353 -0.12 -9.74 6.72
C LEU A 353 -0.60 -11.10 6.20
N ILE A 354 0.19 -12.15 6.35
CA ILE A 354 -0.24 -13.52 6.00
C ILE A 354 -1.49 -13.89 6.81
N ARG A 355 -1.45 -13.69 8.13
CA ARG A 355 -2.54 -14.06 9.05
C ARG A 355 -3.85 -13.33 8.79
N TYR A 356 -3.80 -12.02 8.53
CA TYR A 356 -4.99 -11.17 8.56
C TYR A 356 -5.48 -10.70 7.19
N ILE A 357 -4.62 -10.77 6.17
CA ILE A 357 -4.95 -10.38 4.80
C ILE A 357 -5.00 -11.62 3.90
N VAL A 358 -3.90 -12.37 3.80
CA VAL A 358 -3.79 -13.46 2.83
C VAL A 358 -4.66 -14.67 3.18
N ILE A 359 -4.55 -15.21 4.39
CA ILE A 359 -5.31 -16.41 4.79
C ILE A 359 -6.82 -16.15 4.69
N PRO A 360 -7.39 -15.06 5.25
CA PRO A 360 -8.82 -14.80 5.13
C PRO A 360 -9.28 -14.68 3.69
N HIS A 361 -8.50 -14.02 2.81
CA HIS A 361 -8.87 -13.90 1.40
C HIS A 361 -8.89 -15.26 0.69
N LEU A 362 -7.88 -16.10 0.92
CA LEU A 362 -7.81 -17.44 0.32
C LEU A 362 -8.88 -18.40 0.87
N LEU A 363 -9.38 -18.17 2.09
CA LEU A 363 -10.46 -18.98 2.65
C LEU A 363 -11.83 -18.52 2.15
N THR A 364 -12.04 -17.22 1.93
CA THR A 364 -13.29 -16.69 1.36
C THR A 364 -13.45 -17.00 -0.12
N SER A 365 -12.33 -17.15 -0.86
CA SER A 365 -12.35 -17.45 -2.30
C SER A 365 -12.66 -18.92 -2.61
N LEU A 366 -13.00 -19.74 -1.61
CA LEU A 366 -13.42 -21.11 -1.83
C LEU A 366 -14.79 -21.12 -2.50
N PRO A 367 -14.95 -21.71 -3.70
CA PRO A 367 -16.27 -21.96 -4.22
C PRO A 367 -17.02 -22.79 -3.17
N HIS A 368 -18.23 -22.37 -2.82
CA HIS A 368 -19.16 -23.17 -2.02
C HIS A 368 -19.50 -24.45 -2.79
N SER A 369 -18.56 -25.39 -2.87
CA SER A 369 -18.82 -26.74 -3.29
C SER A 369 -19.80 -27.32 -2.27
N THR A 370 -21.01 -27.61 -2.74
CA THR A 370 -22.10 -28.22 -2.00
C THR A 370 -21.54 -29.31 -1.08
N PRO A 371 -21.81 -29.26 0.24
CA PRO A 371 -21.21 -30.20 1.18
C PRO A 371 -21.62 -31.61 0.77
N THR A 372 -20.65 -32.39 0.28
CA THR A 372 -20.84 -33.83 0.08
C THR A 372 -20.69 -34.49 1.45
N PRO A 373 -21.75 -35.06 2.03
CA PRO A 373 -21.72 -35.55 3.40
C PRO A 373 -21.05 -36.93 3.44
N ALA A 374 -19.72 -36.99 3.58
CA ALA A 374 -19.03 -38.24 3.94
C ALA A 374 -17.55 -38.12 4.34
N GLN A 375 -16.86 -37.00 4.10
CA GLN A 375 -15.42 -36.92 4.39
C GLN A 375 -15.17 -36.10 5.64
N THR A 376 -14.87 -36.79 6.74
CA THR A 376 -14.33 -36.24 7.97
C THR A 376 -13.06 -35.45 7.62
N PRO A 377 -13.00 -34.13 7.87
CA PRO A 377 -11.83 -33.33 7.56
C PRO A 377 -10.69 -33.74 8.50
N THR A 378 -9.76 -34.55 8.00
CA THR A 378 -8.46 -34.71 8.64
C THR A 378 -7.73 -33.36 8.59
N PRO A 379 -7.26 -32.81 9.73
CA PRO A 379 -6.50 -31.57 9.78
C PRO A 379 -5.08 -31.82 9.24
N SER A 380 -4.97 -32.04 7.93
CA SER A 380 -3.67 -32.04 7.26
C SER A 380 -3.25 -30.58 7.09
N SER A 381 -2.11 -30.22 7.67
CA SER A 381 -1.40 -28.93 7.55
C SER A 381 -1.02 -28.54 6.10
N THR A 382 -1.54 -29.23 5.09
CA THR A 382 -1.19 -29.08 3.69
C THR A 382 -2.13 -28.10 3.01
N ALA A 383 -1.54 -27.09 2.40
CA ALA A 383 -2.22 -26.10 1.57
C ALA A 383 -3.17 -26.76 0.54
N PRO A 384 -4.36 -26.16 0.29
CA PRO A 384 -5.26 -26.62 -0.76
C PRO A 384 -4.57 -26.57 -2.14
N PRO A 385 -4.52 -27.70 -2.87
CA PRO A 385 -3.80 -27.80 -4.14
C PRO A 385 -4.43 -26.90 -5.21
N GLY A 386 -3.59 -26.31 -6.07
CA GLY A 386 -4.01 -25.49 -7.21
C GLY A 386 -4.28 -24.01 -6.90
N ARG A 387 -3.93 -23.52 -5.71
CA ARG A 387 -4.05 -22.10 -5.37
C ARG A 387 -2.80 -21.30 -5.70
N THR A 388 -3.02 -20.07 -6.14
CA THR A 388 -1.96 -19.09 -6.28
C THR A 388 -1.83 -18.29 -4.99
N TYR A 389 -0.76 -18.55 -4.23
CA TYR A 389 -0.42 -17.77 -3.05
C TYR A 389 0.23 -16.45 -3.45
N PRO A 390 0.01 -15.32 -2.79
CA PRO A 390 0.77 -14.11 -3.08
C PRO A 390 2.21 -14.24 -2.57
N ARG A 391 3.15 -13.54 -3.21
CA ARG A 391 4.50 -13.31 -2.64
C ARG A 391 4.55 -11.89 -2.09
N ILE A 392 4.91 -11.74 -0.83
CA ILE A 392 4.93 -10.46 -0.12
C ILE A 392 6.37 -9.98 -0.04
N LYS A 393 6.65 -8.76 -0.48
CA LYS A 393 7.92 -8.07 -0.26
C LYS A 393 7.67 -6.83 0.59
N ILE A 394 8.46 -6.66 1.64
CA ILE A 394 8.44 -5.51 2.54
C ILE A 394 9.79 -4.81 2.46
N ALA A 395 9.78 -3.48 2.33
CA ALA A 395 10.94 -2.62 2.47
C ALA A 395 10.70 -1.66 3.65
N LEU A 396 11.58 -1.68 4.64
CA LEU A 396 11.55 -0.78 5.80
C LEU A 396 12.78 0.11 5.78
N SER A 397 12.57 1.42 5.73
CA SER A 397 13.66 2.40 5.71
C SER A 397 13.58 3.33 6.92
N LYS A 398 14.73 3.65 7.51
CA LYS A 398 14.84 4.59 8.64
C LYS A 398 15.73 5.77 8.26
N PRO A 399 15.17 6.89 7.75
CA PRO A 399 15.92 8.00 7.14
C PRO A 399 17.00 8.64 8.03
N THR A 400 16.84 8.60 9.34
CA THR A 400 17.74 9.27 10.29
C THR A 400 18.68 8.32 11.04
N ALA A 401 18.70 7.03 10.70
CA ALA A 401 19.46 6.03 11.46
C ALA A 401 20.98 6.18 11.31
N VAL A 402 21.44 6.66 10.16
CA VAL A 402 22.86 6.69 9.80
C VAL A 402 23.19 8.08 9.25
N THR A 403 24.13 8.78 9.88
CA THR A 403 24.43 10.20 9.61
C THR A 403 24.86 10.52 8.18
N PHE A 404 25.27 9.52 7.40
CA PHE A 404 25.77 9.67 6.03
C PHE A 404 25.01 8.82 5.00
N ALA A 405 23.85 8.27 5.37
CA ALA A 405 23.00 7.54 4.44
C ALA A 405 21.58 8.12 4.50
N ASP A 406 20.98 8.38 3.34
CA ASP A 406 19.68 9.05 3.25
C ASP A 406 18.54 8.23 3.89
N ALA A 407 18.58 6.90 3.71
CA ALA A 407 17.60 5.98 4.29
C ALA A 407 18.10 4.53 4.24
N PRO A 408 18.87 4.06 5.24
CA PRO A 408 19.18 2.64 5.35
C PRO A 408 17.89 1.82 5.34
N THR A 409 17.88 0.80 4.50
CA THR A 409 16.68 0.03 4.15
C THR A 409 16.94 -1.45 4.31
N VAL A 410 15.99 -2.14 4.96
CA VAL A 410 15.93 -3.60 5.02
C VAL A 410 14.80 -4.06 4.11
N GLU A 411 15.10 -5.01 3.22
CA GLU A 411 14.09 -5.66 2.39
C GLU A 411 13.96 -7.13 2.73
N MET A 412 12.74 -7.63 2.80
CA MET A 412 12.45 -9.05 2.98
C MET A 412 11.32 -9.48 2.06
N ALA A 413 11.45 -10.65 1.44
CA ALA A 413 10.43 -11.22 0.58
C ALA A 413 10.10 -12.66 1.00
N VAL A 414 8.81 -12.95 1.18
CA VAL A 414 8.30 -14.25 1.66
C VAL A 414 7.17 -14.71 0.77
N ASP A 415 7.20 -15.99 0.37
CA ASP A 415 6.07 -16.64 -0.29
C ASP A 415 5.01 -17.02 0.76
N ALA A 416 3.73 -16.72 0.51
CA ALA A 416 2.66 -17.05 1.45
C ALA A 416 2.19 -18.51 1.35
N ASP A 417 2.77 -19.29 0.42
CA ASP A 417 2.58 -20.74 0.33
C ASP A 417 3.29 -21.44 1.52
N PRO A 418 2.55 -22.16 2.38
CA PRO A 418 3.15 -22.91 3.49
C PRO A 418 4.08 -24.04 3.03
N GLY A 419 3.99 -24.51 1.78
CA GLY A 419 4.95 -25.46 1.22
C GLY A 419 6.28 -24.85 0.78
N ALA A 420 6.31 -23.53 0.55
CA ALA A 420 7.49 -22.81 0.05
C ALA A 420 8.19 -21.96 1.11
N SER A 421 7.57 -21.74 2.28
CA SER A 421 8.06 -20.82 3.31
C SER A 421 7.75 -21.33 4.72
N GLU A 422 8.78 -21.42 5.57
CA GLU A 422 8.63 -21.80 6.98
C GLU A 422 7.80 -20.77 7.78
N ILE A 423 7.97 -19.48 7.48
CA ILE A 423 7.17 -18.41 8.10
C ILE A 423 5.69 -18.61 7.75
N ALA A 424 5.39 -18.89 6.48
CA ALA A 424 4.02 -19.15 6.06
C ALA A 424 3.49 -20.43 6.73
N ALA A 425 4.25 -21.53 6.71
CA ALA A 425 3.87 -22.79 7.35
C ALA A 425 3.51 -22.61 8.83
N ARG A 426 4.33 -21.87 9.57
CA ARG A 426 4.07 -21.53 10.98
C ARG A 426 2.74 -20.79 11.15
N VAL A 427 2.52 -19.73 10.37
CA VAL A 427 1.29 -18.92 10.46
C VAL A 427 0.05 -19.73 10.07
N TRP A 428 0.13 -20.55 9.01
CA TRP A 428 -0.96 -21.44 8.60
C TRP A 428 -1.29 -22.48 9.66
N GLY A 429 -0.26 -23.04 10.33
CA GLY A 429 -0.44 -23.98 11.44
C GLY A 429 -1.15 -23.36 12.64
N GLU A 430 -0.80 -22.13 13.01
CA GLU A 430 -1.47 -21.38 14.08
C GLU A 430 -2.93 -21.08 13.76
N VAL A 431 -3.23 -20.67 12.51
CA VAL A 431 -4.59 -20.30 12.10
C VAL A 431 -5.49 -21.52 11.87
N GLY A 432 -4.92 -22.65 11.47
CA GLY A 432 -5.66 -23.89 11.21
C GLY A 432 -6.51 -24.37 12.39
N GLY A 433 -6.13 -24.03 13.64
CA GLY A 433 -6.94 -24.29 14.83
C GLY A 433 -7.97 -23.22 15.16
N GLU A 434 -7.81 -22.00 14.67
CA GLU A 434 -8.65 -20.85 15.05
C GLU A 434 -9.76 -20.55 14.05
N GLY A 435 -9.65 -21.04 12.81
CA GLY A 435 -10.47 -20.60 11.68
C GLY A 435 -10.01 -19.22 11.21
N GLY A 436 -9.90 -19.01 9.90
CA GLY A 436 -9.39 -17.74 9.37
C GLY A 436 -10.28 -16.55 9.73
N ARG A 437 -9.89 -15.79 10.74
CA ARG A 437 -10.63 -14.60 11.18
C ARG A 437 -10.37 -13.45 10.21
N LYS A 438 -11.44 -12.91 9.63
CA LYS A 438 -11.37 -11.72 8.80
C LYS A 438 -11.39 -10.48 9.72
N VAL A 439 -10.29 -9.74 9.75
CA VAL A 439 -10.23 -8.42 10.42
C VAL A 439 -11.33 -7.52 9.84
N PRO A 440 -12.23 -6.96 10.66
CA PRO A 440 -13.27 -6.05 10.19
C PRO A 440 -12.66 -4.79 9.58
N PHE A 441 -13.34 -4.19 8.60
CA PHE A 441 -12.88 -2.96 7.96
C PHE A 441 -14.04 -1.96 7.89
N PRO A 442 -13.87 -0.70 8.33
CA PRO A 442 -12.69 -0.18 9.04
C PRO A 442 -12.53 -0.85 10.42
N LEU A 443 -11.28 -1.13 10.83
CA LEU A 443 -11.03 -1.72 12.13
C LEU A 443 -11.19 -0.63 13.21
N MET A 444 -12.03 -0.87 14.22
CA MET A 444 -12.19 0.05 15.35
C MET A 444 -11.17 -0.27 16.44
N GLY A 445 -10.39 0.73 16.86
CA GLY A 445 -9.37 0.58 17.91
C GLY A 445 -8.05 -0.05 17.45
N ARG A 446 -7.28 -0.60 18.41
CA ARG A 446 -5.99 -1.25 18.14
C ARG A 446 -6.21 -2.66 17.57
N LEU A 447 -5.27 -3.12 16.74
CA LEU A 447 -5.33 -4.49 16.21
C LEU A 447 -5.24 -5.52 17.33
N ASP A 448 -4.39 -5.28 18.33
CA ASP A 448 -4.22 -6.20 19.47
C ASP A 448 -5.47 -6.27 20.34
N GLU A 449 -6.15 -5.15 20.61
CA GLU A 449 -7.43 -5.12 21.33
C GLU A 449 -8.51 -5.95 20.63
N TRP A 450 -8.53 -5.93 19.29
CA TRP A 450 -9.45 -6.77 18.53
C TRP A 450 -9.06 -8.25 18.59
N ILE A 451 -7.76 -8.57 18.52
CA ILE A 451 -7.25 -9.93 18.67
C ILE A 451 -7.64 -10.50 20.04
N GLU A 452 -7.46 -9.72 21.11
CA GLU A 452 -7.79 -10.09 22.49
C GLU A 452 -9.30 -10.31 22.67
N ARG A 453 -10.12 -9.38 22.19
CA ARG A 453 -11.59 -9.47 22.29
C ARG A 453 -12.16 -10.72 21.65
N GLU A 454 -11.70 -11.03 20.44
CA GLU A 454 -12.13 -12.23 19.71
C GLU A 454 -11.52 -13.52 20.27
N GLY A 455 -10.39 -13.42 20.97
CA GLY A 455 -9.75 -14.54 21.67
C GLY A 455 -10.54 -15.00 22.90
N GLY A 456 -11.07 -14.03 23.69
CA GLY A 456 -11.77 -14.31 24.95
C GLY A 456 -13.18 -14.92 24.81
N CYS A 457 -13.82 -14.82 23.64
CA CYS A 457 -15.19 -15.33 23.44
C CYS A 457 -15.32 -16.86 23.28
N ARG A 458 -14.26 -17.65 23.51
CA ARG A 458 -14.28 -19.13 23.36
C ARG A 458 -14.33 -19.93 24.66
N GLU A 459 -14.35 -19.30 25.84
CA GLU A 459 -14.43 -19.99 27.14
C GLU A 459 -15.85 -20.03 27.75
N GLY A 460 -16.90 -19.80 26.95
CA GLY A 460 -18.31 -19.84 27.39
C GLY A 460 -19.05 -21.09 26.96
#